data_AF-A0A1Z4RVW5-F1
#
_entry.id   AF-A0A1Z4RVW5-F1
#
_cell.length_a   1.000
_cell.length_b   1.000
_cell.length_c   1.000
_cell.angle_alpha   90.00
_cell.angle_beta   90.00
_cell.angle_gamma   90.00
#
_symmetry.space_group_name_H-M   'P 1'
#
loop_
_entity.id
_entity.type
_entity.pdbx_description
1 polymer ?
#
loop_
_entity_poly.entity_id
_entity_poly.type
_entity_poly.pdbx_seq_one_letter_code
_entity_poly.pdbx_strand_id
1 'polypeptide(L)'
;MKKYFPLLYSEKIKRPDKNFFLTTVIGEDFIIILLAFYHFSYHPLSNTLGLFLLQISFWCIYELGYIENDLIGEQYEENAILSSNYQIYKKNSFPMWQPWLWAVALSLLGLLILSKNLTTGNNQINLNIFEGSSEQLSWLSYELICWLGFLVLSRYLFHIYNYLNKQSRIWFYTILQTCRYCGYLIIIPTNTIGLILLVSKVLTRSIQYILYRYLGGKNSSWPWDFPRYFYCLLIYLLLLGVLAINERDFYLIANLQVLSIVAFCLARGSKHFLRVFTQFTSVQEDGSNKVT
;
A
#
# COMPACT_ATOMS: atom_id res chain seq x y z
N MET A 1 -31.12 2.52 2.12
CA MET A 1 -29.71 2.99 2.14
C MET A 1 -28.91 2.14 3.09
N LYS A 2 -27.80 1.54 2.66
CA LYS A 2 -26.91 0.78 3.56
C LYS A 2 -25.95 1.73 4.29
N LYS A 3 -25.49 1.33 5.48
CA LYS A 3 -24.41 1.99 6.21
C LYS A 3 -23.07 1.56 5.61
N TYR A 4 -22.16 2.50 5.44
CA TYR A 4 -20.78 2.26 5.05
C TYR A 4 -19.99 1.67 6.22
N PHE A 5 -19.22 0.63 5.91
CA PHE A 5 -18.16 0.12 6.76
C PHE A 5 -16.87 0.13 5.95
N PRO A 6 -15.73 0.54 6.53
CA PRO A 6 -14.44 0.56 5.85
C PRO A 6 -14.17 -0.75 5.11
N LEU A 7 -13.68 -0.65 3.88
CA LEU A 7 -13.26 -1.77 3.03
C LEU A 7 -14.36 -2.71 2.54
N LEU A 8 -15.63 -2.46 2.90
CA LEU A 8 -16.74 -3.33 2.52
C LEU A 8 -16.90 -3.41 0.99
N TYR A 9 -16.74 -2.29 0.29
CA TYR A 9 -16.82 -2.30 -1.17
C TYR A 9 -15.68 -3.11 -1.79
N SER A 10 -14.46 -2.90 -1.33
CA SER A 10 -13.27 -3.56 -1.84
C SER A 10 -13.32 -5.08 -1.63
N GLU A 11 -13.78 -5.50 -0.45
CA GLU A 11 -13.88 -6.89 -0.04
C GLU A 11 -15.04 -7.64 -0.70
N LYS A 12 -16.25 -7.08 -0.65
CA LYS A 12 -17.46 -7.81 -1.04
C LYS A 12 -17.93 -7.49 -2.45
N ILE A 13 -17.55 -6.33 -2.99
CA ILE A 13 -18.04 -5.86 -4.29
C ILE A 13 -16.91 -5.88 -5.31
N LYS A 14 -15.80 -5.16 -5.13
CA LYS A 14 -14.72 -5.08 -6.13
C LYS A 14 -14.01 -6.42 -6.32
N ARG A 15 -13.76 -7.17 -5.24
CA ARG A 15 -12.96 -8.40 -5.25
C ARG A 15 -13.61 -9.51 -4.39
N PRO A 16 -14.83 -9.96 -4.75
CA PRO A 16 -15.51 -11.01 -4.01
C PRO A 16 -14.65 -12.28 -3.97
N ASP A 17 -14.69 -12.97 -2.82
CA ASP A 17 -14.04 -14.27 -2.59
C ASP A 17 -12.51 -14.27 -2.73
N LYS A 18 -11.88 -13.09 -2.65
CA LYS A 18 -10.40 -12.95 -2.66
C LYS A 18 -9.81 -12.70 -1.27
N ASN A 19 -10.63 -12.62 -0.22
CA ASN A 19 -10.20 -12.24 1.12
C ASN A 19 -9.29 -11.00 1.07
N PHE A 20 -9.74 -9.97 0.35
CA PHE A 20 -8.91 -8.84 -0.06
C PHE A 20 -8.30 -8.10 1.15
N PHE A 21 -9.09 -7.93 2.22
CA PHE A 21 -8.65 -7.34 3.46
C PHE A 21 -7.47 -8.10 4.07
N LEU A 22 -7.62 -9.41 4.28
CA LEU A 22 -6.58 -10.22 4.90
C LEU A 22 -5.35 -10.36 3.99
N THR A 23 -5.56 -10.61 2.69
CA THR A 23 -4.48 -10.95 1.77
C THR A 23 -3.72 -9.75 1.25
N THR A 24 -4.40 -8.63 1.02
CA THR A 24 -3.84 -7.43 0.40
C THR A 24 -3.71 -6.27 1.38
N VAL A 25 -4.76 -5.92 2.12
CA VAL A 25 -4.68 -4.78 3.06
C VAL A 25 -3.72 -5.11 4.20
N ILE A 26 -3.94 -6.22 4.91
CA ILE A 26 -3.08 -6.66 6.01
C ILE A 26 -1.84 -7.35 5.45
N GLY A 27 -2.02 -8.45 4.72
CA GLY A 27 -0.94 -9.36 4.33
C GLY A 27 0.05 -8.81 3.29
N GLU A 28 -0.26 -7.67 2.66
CA GLU A 28 0.66 -7.00 1.74
C GLU A 28 0.97 -5.59 2.19
N ASP A 29 -0.02 -4.72 2.22
CA ASP A 29 0.25 -3.30 2.36
C ASP A 29 0.65 -2.95 3.79
N PHE A 30 -0.09 -3.43 4.78
CA PHE A 30 0.19 -3.12 6.17
C PHE A 30 1.55 -3.65 6.59
N ILE A 31 1.88 -4.89 6.23
CA ILE A 31 3.18 -5.46 6.59
C ILE A 31 4.33 -4.70 5.90
N ILE A 32 4.18 -4.27 4.64
CA ILE A 32 5.21 -3.43 3.98
C ILE A 32 5.37 -2.10 4.72
N ILE A 33 4.27 -1.43 5.06
CA ILE A 33 4.30 -0.19 5.84
C ILE A 33 4.97 -0.45 7.20
N LEU A 34 4.53 -1.47 7.92
CA LEU A 34 5.09 -1.83 9.21
C LEU A 34 6.61 -2.07 9.11
N LEU A 35 7.07 -2.89 8.18
CA LEU A 35 8.50 -3.15 7.98
C LEU A 35 9.30 -1.91 7.61
N ALA A 36 8.70 -0.94 6.90
CA ALA A 36 9.34 0.32 6.59
C ALA A 36 9.45 1.25 7.82
N PHE A 37 8.42 1.29 8.68
CA PHE A 37 8.34 2.26 9.79
C PHE A 37 8.65 1.68 11.18
N TYR A 38 8.86 0.36 11.30
CA TYR A 38 8.97 -0.33 12.59
C TYR A 38 10.09 0.20 13.50
N HIS A 39 11.24 0.54 12.93
CA HIS A 39 12.45 0.87 13.69
C HIS A 39 12.48 2.30 14.27
N PHE A 40 11.43 3.11 14.08
CA PHE A 40 11.37 4.49 14.57
C PHE A 40 10.66 4.68 15.92
N SER A 41 10.15 3.61 16.54
CA SER A 41 9.36 3.74 17.78
C SER A 41 9.91 2.90 18.93
N TYR A 42 10.08 3.54 20.08
CA TYR A 42 10.31 2.88 21.38
C TYR A 42 9.07 2.11 21.87
N HIS A 43 7.89 2.38 21.30
CA HIS A 43 6.63 1.71 21.60
C HIS A 43 6.08 1.02 20.33
N PRO A 44 6.56 -0.19 20.00
CA PRO A 44 6.27 -0.83 18.72
C PRO A 44 4.78 -1.17 18.55
N LEU A 45 4.09 -1.60 19.62
CA LEU A 45 2.67 -1.96 19.57
C LEU A 45 1.77 -0.74 19.28
N SER A 46 1.99 0.35 20.01
CA SER A 46 1.24 1.60 19.81
C SER A 46 1.48 2.18 18.41
N ASN A 47 2.73 2.16 17.93
CA ASN A 47 3.06 2.60 16.57
C ASN A 47 2.36 1.73 15.51
N THR A 48 2.38 0.41 15.70
CA THR A 48 1.68 -0.55 14.83
C THR A 48 0.18 -0.23 14.76
N LEU A 49 -0.46 0.00 15.91
CA LEU A 49 -1.89 0.33 15.97
C LEU A 49 -2.20 1.69 15.33
N GLY A 50 -1.39 2.71 15.60
CA GLY A 50 -1.56 4.04 15.00
C GLY A 50 -1.43 3.99 13.47
N LEU A 51 -0.38 3.33 12.95
CA LEU A 51 -0.18 3.09 11.52
C LEU A 51 -1.34 2.31 10.90
N PHE A 52 -1.85 1.29 11.59
CA PHE A 52 -2.99 0.51 11.12
C PHE A 52 -4.23 1.39 10.97
N LEU A 53 -4.55 2.23 11.96
CA LEU A 53 -5.70 3.13 11.91
C LEU A 53 -5.56 4.16 10.77
N LEU A 54 -4.37 4.75 10.60
CA LEU A 54 -4.08 5.63 9.47
C LEU A 54 -4.24 4.89 8.14
N GLN A 55 -3.83 3.63 8.06
CA GLN A 55 -4.01 2.85 6.84
C GLN A 55 -5.47 2.57 6.53
N ILE A 56 -6.29 2.22 7.52
CA ILE A 56 -7.73 2.04 7.29
C ILE A 56 -8.38 3.37 6.92
N SER A 57 -7.94 4.49 7.50
CA SER A 57 -8.36 5.85 7.12
C SER A 57 -8.06 6.12 5.63
N PHE A 58 -6.82 5.88 5.19
CA PHE A 58 -6.43 5.99 3.79
C PHE A 58 -7.30 5.12 2.89
N TRP A 59 -7.55 3.87 3.29
CA TRP A 59 -8.36 2.93 2.53
C TRP A 59 -9.82 3.35 2.37
N CYS A 60 -10.41 4.05 3.34
CA CYS A 60 -11.75 4.60 3.20
C CYS A 60 -11.84 5.54 1.99
N ILE A 61 -10.82 6.36 1.79
CA ILE A 61 -10.76 7.31 0.67
C ILE A 61 -10.33 6.63 -0.62
N TYR A 62 -9.37 5.71 -0.55
CA TYR A 62 -8.92 4.95 -1.72
C TYR A 62 -10.05 4.08 -2.31
N GLU A 63 -10.93 3.56 -1.44
CA GLU A 63 -12.12 2.80 -1.85
C GLU A 63 -13.14 3.64 -2.61
N LEU A 64 -13.33 4.93 -2.26
CA LEU A 64 -14.13 5.86 -3.07
C LEU A 64 -13.61 5.94 -4.51
N GLY A 65 -12.29 5.91 -4.70
CA GLY A 65 -11.67 5.86 -6.03
C GLY A 65 -12.02 4.59 -6.81
N TYR A 66 -12.13 3.44 -6.15
CA TYR A 66 -12.58 2.20 -6.79
C TYR A 66 -14.06 2.23 -7.17
N ILE A 67 -14.90 2.80 -6.32
CA ILE A 67 -16.32 2.97 -6.60
C ILE A 67 -16.51 3.87 -7.83
N GLU A 68 -15.84 5.02 -7.84
CA GLU A 68 -15.86 5.95 -8.96
C GLU A 68 -15.31 5.31 -10.24
N ASN A 69 -14.25 4.51 -10.13
CA ASN A 69 -13.69 3.76 -11.26
C ASN A 69 -14.72 2.82 -11.91
N ASP A 70 -15.53 2.13 -11.11
CA ASP A 70 -16.55 1.21 -11.62
C ASP A 70 -17.73 1.97 -12.23
N LEU A 71 -18.16 3.08 -11.63
CA LEU A 71 -19.22 3.95 -12.18
C LEU A 71 -18.82 4.53 -13.55
N ILE A 72 -17.60 5.07 -13.66
CA ILE A 72 -17.07 5.62 -14.91
C ILE A 72 -16.83 4.50 -15.93
N GLY A 73 -16.34 3.36 -15.47
CA GLY A 73 -16.17 2.17 -16.31
C GLY A 73 -17.48 1.77 -16.97
N GLU A 74 -18.56 1.63 -16.19
CA GLU A 74 -19.89 1.31 -16.71
C GLU A 74 -20.40 2.34 -17.73
N GLN A 75 -20.13 3.63 -17.49
CA GLN A 75 -20.66 4.70 -18.33
C GLN A 75 -19.89 4.91 -19.64
N TYR A 76 -18.57 4.72 -19.64
CA TYR A 76 -17.70 5.15 -20.74
C TYR A 76 -16.83 4.05 -21.34
N GLU A 77 -16.73 2.85 -20.74
CA GLU A 77 -15.90 1.77 -21.28
C GLU A 77 -16.74 0.67 -21.92
N GLU A 78 -16.53 0.40 -23.21
CA GLU A 78 -17.22 -0.69 -23.96
C GLU A 78 -17.07 -2.06 -23.28
N ASN A 79 -15.90 -2.32 -22.69
CA ASN A 79 -15.56 -3.57 -22.01
C ASN A 79 -15.20 -3.31 -20.53
N ALA A 80 -16.13 -2.69 -19.80
CA ALA A 80 -15.98 -2.41 -18.38
C ALA A 80 -15.81 -3.71 -17.57
N ILE A 81 -14.76 -3.78 -16.76
CA ILE A 81 -14.49 -4.94 -15.90
C ILE A 81 -15.19 -4.73 -14.54
N LEU A 82 -16.46 -5.13 -14.49
CA LEU A 82 -17.28 -5.06 -13.28
C LEU A 82 -17.41 -6.46 -12.65
N SER A 83 -17.53 -6.51 -11.32
CA SER A 83 -17.78 -7.78 -10.63
C SER A 83 -19.25 -8.18 -10.71
N SER A 84 -19.54 -9.45 -10.46
CA SER A 84 -20.92 -9.95 -10.33
C SER A 84 -21.72 -9.22 -9.25
N ASN A 85 -21.06 -8.78 -8.18
CA ASN A 85 -21.68 -8.09 -7.05
C ASN A 85 -21.89 -6.58 -7.28
N TYR A 86 -21.39 -6.01 -8.38
CA TYR A 86 -21.51 -4.58 -8.66
C TYR A 86 -22.97 -4.11 -8.76
N GLN A 87 -23.85 -4.89 -9.37
CA GLN A 87 -25.27 -4.52 -9.49
C GLN A 87 -25.98 -4.47 -8.12
N ILE A 88 -25.55 -5.31 -7.17
CA ILE A 88 -26.06 -5.28 -5.78
C ILE A 88 -25.68 -3.97 -5.10
N TYR A 89 -24.46 -3.48 -5.34
CA TYR A 89 -24.01 -2.17 -4.86
C TYR A 89 -24.83 -1.04 -5.47
N LYS A 90 -25.00 -1.01 -6.80
CA LYS A 90 -25.73 0.05 -7.49
C LYS A 90 -27.15 0.23 -6.94
N LYS A 91 -27.83 -0.88 -6.64
CA LYS A 91 -29.16 -0.89 -6.01
C LYS A 91 -29.14 -0.44 -4.53
N ASN A 92 -28.05 -0.68 -3.81
CA ASN A 92 -27.95 -0.48 -2.36
C ASN A 92 -26.72 0.34 -1.97
N SER A 93 -26.49 1.45 -2.67
CA SER A 93 -25.33 2.30 -2.43
C SER A 93 -25.44 3.00 -1.06
N PHE A 94 -24.28 3.44 -0.57
CA PHE A 94 -24.16 4.29 0.60
C PHE A 94 -23.75 5.71 0.17
N PRO A 95 -24.07 6.74 0.97
CA PRO A 95 -23.65 8.11 0.68
C PRO A 95 -22.13 8.27 0.68
N MET A 96 -21.61 9.05 -0.26
CA MET A 96 -20.17 9.28 -0.43
C MET A 96 -19.51 10.05 0.72
N TRP A 97 -20.28 10.67 1.62
CA TRP A 97 -19.74 11.36 2.80
C TRP A 97 -19.36 10.40 3.94
N GLN A 98 -19.94 9.19 3.99
CA GLN A 98 -19.68 8.27 5.11
C GLN A 98 -18.23 7.77 5.17
N PRO A 99 -17.55 7.45 4.05
CA PRO A 99 -16.13 7.12 4.08
C PRO A 99 -15.24 8.25 4.60
N TRP A 100 -15.60 9.51 4.35
CA TRP A 100 -14.89 10.67 4.91
C TRP A 100 -15.03 10.73 6.43
N LEU A 101 -16.21 10.49 6.97
CA LEU A 101 -16.42 10.47 8.42
C LEU A 101 -15.54 9.40 9.09
N TRP A 102 -15.50 8.19 8.52
CA TRP A 102 -14.62 7.13 9.01
C TRP A 102 -13.14 7.49 8.87
N ALA A 103 -12.74 8.05 7.74
CA ALA A 103 -11.35 8.47 7.53
C ALA A 103 -10.91 9.49 8.58
N VAL A 104 -11.71 10.54 8.82
CA VAL A 104 -11.43 11.56 9.85
C VAL A 104 -11.35 10.95 11.25
N ALA A 105 -12.33 10.11 11.63
CA ALA A 105 -12.36 9.49 12.95
C ALA A 105 -11.14 8.58 13.19
N LEU A 106 -10.81 7.73 12.22
CA LEU A 106 -9.67 6.83 12.29
C LEU A 106 -8.33 7.58 12.25
N SER A 107 -8.25 8.67 11.49
CA SER A 107 -7.08 9.56 11.49
C SER A 107 -6.84 10.18 12.84
N LEU A 108 -7.88 10.77 13.45
CA LEU A 108 -7.77 11.37 14.77
C LEU A 108 -7.31 10.35 15.80
N LEU A 109 -7.92 9.15 15.83
CA LEU A 109 -7.52 8.09 16.75
C LEU A 109 -6.09 7.60 16.50
N GLY A 110 -5.71 7.40 15.23
CA GLY A 110 -4.37 6.97 14.86
C GLY A 110 -3.30 7.97 15.30
N LEU A 111 -3.49 9.25 14.99
CA LEU A 111 -2.56 10.33 15.37
C LEU A 111 -2.51 10.52 16.89
N LEU A 112 -3.63 10.43 17.59
CA LEU A 112 -3.64 10.47 19.06
C LEU A 112 -2.76 9.35 19.67
N ILE A 113 -2.84 8.14 19.14
CA ILE A 113 -2.01 7.01 19.60
C ILE A 113 -0.53 7.23 19.27
N LEU A 114 -0.21 7.80 18.11
CA LEU A 114 1.17 8.10 17.72
C LEU A 114 1.78 9.23 18.56
N SER A 115 1.00 10.29 18.83
CA SER A 115 1.40 11.48 19.60
C SER A 115 1.91 11.15 21.01
N LYS A 116 1.26 10.17 21.67
CA LYS A 116 1.60 9.77 23.04
C LYS A 116 2.97 9.12 23.16
N ASN A 117 3.48 8.53 22.06
CA ASN A 117 4.78 7.86 22.08
C ASN A 117 5.94 8.83 21.90
N LEU A 118 5.74 9.94 21.19
CA LEU A 118 6.77 10.97 20.98
C LEU A 118 7.09 11.75 22.25
N THR A 119 6.09 11.99 23.09
CA THR A 119 6.23 12.70 24.38
C THR A 119 6.83 11.84 25.49
N THR A 120 6.63 10.52 25.44
CA THR A 120 7.11 9.59 26.49
C THR A 120 8.62 9.30 26.41
N GLY A 121 9.29 9.67 25.31
CA GLY A 121 10.74 9.49 25.14
C GLY A 121 11.62 10.45 25.94
N ASN A 122 11.07 11.54 26.49
CA ASN A 122 11.87 12.62 27.06
C ASN A 122 11.61 12.99 28.53
N ASN A 123 10.60 12.45 29.23
CA ASN A 123 10.48 12.56 30.70
C ASN A 123 9.35 11.68 31.26
N GLN A 124 9.45 11.39 32.56
CA GLN A 124 8.59 10.55 33.40
C GLN A 124 7.10 10.49 33.00
N ILE A 125 6.54 9.28 33.09
CA ILE A 125 5.11 8.97 32.92
C ILE A 125 4.29 9.80 33.92
N ASN A 126 3.87 10.99 33.50
CA ASN A 126 2.81 11.74 34.17
C ASN A 126 1.50 11.44 33.46
N LEU A 127 0.59 10.78 34.18
CA LEU A 127 -0.78 10.46 33.77
C LEU A 127 -1.70 11.70 33.78
N ASN A 128 -1.19 12.90 33.54
CA ASN A 128 -2.02 14.10 33.45
C ASN A 128 -2.35 14.36 31.99
N ILE A 129 -3.46 13.74 31.55
CA ILE A 129 -4.02 13.80 30.18
C ILE A 129 -4.34 15.24 29.72
N PHE A 130 -4.31 16.22 30.63
CA PHE A 130 -4.77 17.59 30.38
C PHE A 130 -3.80 18.72 30.77
N GLU A 131 -2.62 18.46 31.34
CA GLU A 131 -1.74 19.53 31.85
C GLU A 131 -0.61 19.97 30.90
N GLY A 132 -0.40 19.29 29.77
CA GLY A 132 0.58 19.67 28.72
C GLY A 132 -0.05 20.26 27.45
N SER A 133 -1.19 20.94 27.59
CA SER A 133 -2.27 20.90 26.58
C SER A 133 -2.10 21.78 25.34
N SER A 134 -1.33 22.87 25.33
CA SER A 134 -1.29 23.78 24.16
C SER A 134 -0.38 23.28 23.03
N GLU A 135 0.87 22.93 23.34
CA GLU A 135 1.83 22.48 22.34
C GLU A 135 1.45 21.12 21.75
N GLN A 136 1.00 20.18 22.58
CA GLN A 136 0.54 18.87 22.10
C GLN A 136 -0.72 18.97 21.22
N LEU A 137 -1.68 19.86 21.54
CA LEU A 137 -2.82 20.12 20.65
C LEU A 137 -2.38 20.73 19.32
N SER A 138 -1.45 21.69 19.36
CA SER A 138 -0.97 22.36 18.14
C SER A 138 -0.30 21.37 17.18
N TRP A 139 0.55 20.49 17.71
CA TRP A 139 1.20 19.43 16.93
C TRP A 139 0.19 18.45 16.34
N LEU A 140 -0.75 17.95 17.16
CA LEU A 140 -1.79 17.02 16.71
C LEU A 140 -2.66 17.67 15.62
N SER A 141 -2.96 18.97 15.77
CA SER A 141 -3.73 19.72 14.78
C SER A 141 -2.99 19.86 13.45
N TYR A 142 -1.68 20.12 13.48
CA TYR A 142 -0.85 20.22 12.29
C TYR A 142 -0.78 18.88 11.55
N GLU A 143 -0.48 17.79 12.26
CA GLU A 143 -0.44 16.45 11.67
C GLU A 143 -1.78 16.02 11.09
N LEU A 144 -2.88 16.33 11.78
CA LEU A 144 -4.22 16.04 11.28
C LEU A 144 -4.52 16.83 10.00
N ILE A 145 -4.16 18.12 9.94
CA ILE A 145 -4.32 18.94 8.73
C ILE A 145 -3.48 18.36 7.58
N CYS A 146 -2.22 18.01 7.83
CA CYS A 146 -1.34 17.41 6.83
C CYS A 146 -1.89 16.07 6.32
N TRP A 147 -2.34 15.20 7.21
CA TRP A 147 -2.92 13.91 6.84
C TRP A 147 -4.23 14.06 6.08
N LEU A 148 -5.15 14.91 6.54
CA LEU A 148 -6.41 15.17 5.84
C LEU A 148 -6.18 15.81 4.47
N GLY A 149 -5.23 16.76 4.38
CA GLY A 149 -4.78 17.33 3.11
C GLY A 149 -4.25 16.26 2.15
N PHE A 150 -3.46 15.31 2.66
CA PHE A 150 -2.99 14.16 1.90
C PHE A 150 -4.13 13.24 1.42
N LEU A 151 -5.15 13.01 2.25
CA LEU A 151 -6.33 12.22 1.86
C LEU A 151 -7.13 12.93 0.74
N VAL A 152 -7.31 14.24 0.83
CA VAL A 152 -7.94 15.05 -0.23
C VAL A 152 -7.14 14.98 -1.52
N LEU A 153 -5.81 15.16 -1.44
CA LEU A 153 -4.94 15.03 -2.59
C LEU A 153 -5.02 13.63 -3.21
N SER A 154 -5.00 12.57 -2.39
CA SER A 154 -5.14 11.19 -2.86
C SER A 154 -6.47 10.96 -3.56
N ARG A 155 -7.58 11.49 -3.01
CA ARG A 155 -8.91 11.43 -3.66
C ARG A 155 -8.91 12.13 -5.01
N TYR A 156 -8.29 13.30 -5.09
CA TYR A 156 -8.20 14.11 -6.30
C TYR A 156 -7.34 13.44 -7.38
N LEU A 157 -6.19 12.89 -7.02
CA LEU A 157 -5.34 12.13 -7.94
C LEU A 157 -6.06 10.89 -8.48
N PHE A 158 -6.85 10.22 -7.64
CA PHE A 158 -7.65 9.08 -8.08
C PHE A 158 -8.81 9.52 -8.98
N HIS A 159 -9.42 10.67 -8.71
CA HIS A 159 -10.40 11.27 -9.60
C HIS A 159 -9.79 11.49 -10.99
N ILE A 160 -8.65 12.20 -11.09
CA ILE A 160 -7.96 12.40 -12.37
C ILE A 160 -7.67 11.05 -13.05
N TYR A 161 -7.08 10.10 -12.32
CA TYR A 161 -6.79 8.77 -12.83
C TYR A 161 -8.04 8.10 -13.47
N ASN A 162 -9.21 8.24 -12.85
CA ASN A 162 -10.43 7.62 -13.35
C ASN A 162 -10.92 8.25 -14.66
N TYR A 163 -10.74 9.55 -14.86
CA TYR A 163 -11.17 10.26 -16.08
C TYR A 163 -10.15 10.24 -17.21
N LEU A 164 -8.92 9.80 -16.95
CA LEU A 164 -7.91 9.63 -18.00
C LEU A 164 -8.19 8.42 -18.88
N ASN A 165 -7.75 8.49 -20.14
CA ASN A 165 -7.76 7.36 -21.04
C ASN A 165 -6.84 6.22 -20.52
N LYS A 166 -7.04 5.00 -21.02
CA LYS A 166 -6.36 3.79 -20.53
C LYS A 166 -4.83 3.86 -20.62
N GLN A 167 -4.28 4.55 -21.62
CA GLN A 167 -2.85 4.67 -21.83
C GLN A 167 -2.22 5.66 -20.82
N SER A 168 -2.86 6.83 -20.62
CA SER A 168 -2.39 7.84 -19.67
C SER A 168 -2.54 7.42 -18.21
N ARG A 169 -3.50 6.53 -17.89
CA ARG A 169 -3.68 5.93 -16.55
C ARG A 169 -2.42 5.24 -16.01
N ILE A 170 -1.53 4.77 -16.89
CA ILE A 170 -0.29 4.09 -16.50
C ILE A 170 0.57 4.98 -15.60
N TRP A 171 0.76 6.25 -15.97
CA TRP A 171 1.61 7.18 -15.23
C TRP A 171 0.98 7.59 -13.89
N PHE A 172 -0.32 7.87 -13.89
CA PHE A 172 -1.04 8.20 -12.65
C PHE A 172 -1.16 7.02 -11.69
N TYR A 173 -1.15 5.78 -12.18
CA TYR A 173 -1.11 4.61 -11.32
C TYR A 173 0.16 4.60 -10.45
N THR A 174 1.32 4.95 -11.01
CA THR A 174 2.58 5.07 -10.25
C THR A 174 2.43 6.10 -9.14
N ILE A 175 1.86 7.27 -9.44
CA ILE A 175 1.60 8.32 -8.45
C ILE A 175 0.68 7.81 -7.34
N LEU A 176 -0.41 7.11 -7.69
CA LEU A 176 -1.32 6.51 -6.71
C LEU A 176 -0.65 5.45 -5.83
N GLN A 177 0.26 4.64 -6.39
CA GLN A 177 1.05 3.70 -5.60
C GLN A 177 2.03 4.42 -4.67
N THR A 178 2.65 5.52 -5.12
CA THR A 178 3.45 6.39 -4.27
C THR A 178 2.62 6.92 -3.10
N CYS A 179 1.42 7.45 -3.34
CA CYS A 179 0.53 7.87 -2.24
C CYS A 179 0.24 6.70 -1.29
N ARG A 180 -0.08 5.51 -1.82
CA ARG A 180 -0.44 4.34 -1.01
C ARG A 180 0.65 3.84 -0.08
N TYR A 181 1.93 3.96 -0.45
CA TYR A 181 3.04 3.43 0.35
C TYR A 181 3.86 4.54 1.02
N CYS A 182 4.09 5.66 0.34
CA CYS A 182 4.91 6.77 0.84
C CYS A 182 4.10 7.86 1.56
N GLY A 183 2.76 7.86 1.49
CA GLY A 183 1.93 8.88 2.13
C GLY A 183 2.13 9.01 3.65
N TYR A 184 2.50 7.92 4.32
CA TYR A 184 2.78 7.91 5.76
C TYR A 184 4.03 8.71 6.14
N LEU A 185 4.93 9.00 5.20
CA LEU A 185 6.11 9.85 5.41
C LEU A 185 5.76 11.29 5.79
N ILE A 186 4.53 11.72 5.52
CA ILE A 186 4.03 13.05 5.91
C ILE A 186 3.94 13.19 7.43
N ILE A 187 3.73 12.06 8.14
CA ILE A 187 3.53 12.02 9.59
C ILE A 187 4.74 11.39 10.28
N ILE A 188 5.20 10.24 9.79
CA ILE A 188 6.25 9.47 10.44
C ILE A 188 7.45 9.35 9.50
N PRO A 189 8.67 9.74 9.91
CA PRO A 189 9.85 9.51 9.10
C PRO A 189 10.19 8.01 9.03
N THR A 190 10.92 7.63 7.99
CA THR A 190 11.56 6.31 7.87
C THR A 190 13.05 6.49 7.59
N ASN A 191 13.82 5.42 7.75
CA ASN A 191 15.25 5.39 7.44
C ASN A 191 15.44 5.01 5.98
N THR A 192 16.67 5.09 5.50
CA THR A 192 17.00 4.77 4.10
C THR A 192 16.60 3.34 3.72
N ILE A 193 16.75 2.37 4.64
CA ILE A 193 16.37 0.97 4.42
C ILE A 193 14.86 0.84 4.17
N GLY A 194 14.04 1.44 5.03
CA GLY A 194 12.58 1.48 4.88
C GLY A 194 12.15 2.23 3.63
N LEU A 195 12.80 3.36 3.30
CA LEU A 195 12.52 4.10 2.08
C LEU A 195 12.79 3.27 0.82
N ILE A 196 13.91 2.53 0.77
CA ILE A 196 14.23 1.62 -0.33
C ILE A 196 13.14 0.55 -0.49
N LEU A 197 12.59 0.01 0.61
CA LEU A 197 11.45 -0.92 0.56
C LEU A 197 10.21 -0.29 -0.08
N LEU A 198 9.85 0.93 0.36
CA LEU A 198 8.68 1.64 -0.18
C LEU A 198 8.84 1.89 -1.68
N VAL A 199 10.00 2.39 -2.11
CA VAL A 199 10.32 2.61 -3.53
C VAL A 199 10.25 1.31 -4.32
N SER A 200 10.86 0.24 -3.81
CA SER A 200 10.86 -1.08 -4.46
C SER A 200 9.43 -1.61 -4.65
N LYS A 201 8.56 -1.39 -3.66
CA LYS A 201 7.15 -1.80 -3.71
C LYS A 201 6.37 -0.99 -4.74
N VAL A 202 6.55 0.34 -4.75
CA VAL A 202 5.93 1.24 -5.73
C VAL A 202 6.32 0.85 -7.15
N LEU A 203 7.61 0.65 -7.41
CA LEU A 203 8.12 0.25 -8.72
C LEU A 203 7.57 -1.11 -9.15
N THR A 204 7.59 -2.10 -8.27
CA THR A 204 7.06 -3.44 -8.56
C THR A 204 5.58 -3.39 -8.97
N ARG A 205 4.75 -2.66 -8.21
CA ARG A 205 3.32 -2.49 -8.55
C ARG A 205 3.14 -1.77 -9.87
N SER A 206 3.95 -0.75 -10.13
CA SER A 206 3.89 0.06 -11.35
C SER A 206 4.27 -0.76 -12.58
N ILE A 207 5.37 -1.53 -12.50
CA ILE A 207 5.79 -2.48 -13.54
C ILE A 207 4.68 -3.49 -13.83
N GLN A 208 4.10 -4.10 -12.79
CA GLN A 208 2.99 -5.04 -12.99
C GLN A 208 1.83 -4.39 -13.75
N TYR A 209 1.49 -3.13 -13.42
CA TYR A 209 0.38 -2.44 -14.07
C TYR A 209 0.70 -2.03 -15.52
N ILE A 210 1.94 -1.58 -15.79
CA ILE A 210 2.45 -1.33 -17.14
C ILE A 210 2.29 -2.61 -17.99
N LEU A 211 2.80 -3.74 -17.49
CA LEU A 211 2.71 -5.02 -18.18
C LEU A 211 1.26 -5.44 -18.41
N TYR A 212 0.40 -5.32 -17.40
CA TYR A 212 -1.04 -5.58 -17.54
C TYR A 212 -1.66 -4.76 -18.68
N ARG A 213 -1.29 -3.48 -18.83
CA ARG A 213 -1.87 -2.61 -19.86
C ARG A 213 -1.33 -2.88 -21.26
N TYR A 214 -0.02 -3.08 -21.40
CA TYR A 214 0.60 -3.29 -22.72
C TYR A 214 0.43 -4.72 -23.25
N LEU A 215 0.28 -5.72 -22.37
CA LEU A 215 0.09 -7.13 -22.78
C LEU A 215 -1.39 -7.53 -22.90
N GLY A 216 -2.31 -6.59 -23.12
CA GLY A 216 -3.72 -6.91 -23.43
C GLY A 216 -4.61 -7.24 -22.21
N GLY A 217 -4.23 -6.85 -21.00
CA GLY A 217 -5.09 -6.92 -19.83
C GLY A 217 -5.42 -8.35 -19.39
N LYS A 218 -6.71 -8.67 -19.29
CA LYS A 218 -7.18 -10.01 -18.87
C LYS A 218 -7.02 -11.09 -19.96
N ASN A 219 -6.75 -10.70 -21.20
CA ASN A 219 -6.63 -11.63 -22.32
C ASN A 219 -5.23 -12.25 -22.43
N SER A 220 -4.25 -11.79 -21.64
CA SER A 220 -2.98 -12.49 -21.46
C SER A 220 -2.96 -13.25 -20.14
N SER A 221 -2.31 -14.41 -20.14
CA SER A 221 -2.02 -15.21 -18.94
C SER A 221 -1.03 -14.52 -18.00
N TRP A 222 -0.18 -13.66 -18.55
CA TRP A 222 1.00 -13.12 -17.88
C TRP A 222 0.81 -12.06 -16.77
N PRO A 223 -0.32 -11.31 -16.64
CA PRO A 223 -0.47 -10.39 -15.52
C PRO A 223 -0.74 -11.09 -14.18
N TRP A 224 -1.26 -12.32 -14.22
CA TRP A 224 -1.64 -13.10 -13.03
C TRP A 224 -0.47 -13.88 -12.43
N ASP A 225 0.47 -14.32 -13.27
CA ASP A 225 1.67 -15.07 -12.85
C ASP A 225 2.88 -14.18 -12.55
N PHE A 226 2.75 -12.85 -12.67
CA PHE A 226 3.85 -11.92 -12.40
C PHE A 226 4.38 -12.10 -10.95
N PRO A 227 5.66 -12.48 -10.76
CA PRO A 227 6.19 -12.86 -9.45
C PRO A 227 6.51 -11.62 -8.62
N ARG A 228 5.47 -10.96 -8.09
CA ARG A 228 5.54 -9.66 -7.42
C ARG A 228 6.64 -9.57 -6.35
N TYR A 229 6.71 -10.55 -5.47
CA TYR A 229 7.66 -10.52 -4.34
C TYR A 229 9.09 -10.82 -4.78
N PHE A 230 9.28 -11.58 -5.86
CA PHE A 230 10.59 -11.75 -6.49
C PHE A 230 11.10 -10.40 -7.00
N TYR A 231 10.31 -9.69 -7.80
CA TYR A 231 10.71 -8.37 -8.33
C TYR A 231 10.88 -7.33 -7.22
N CYS A 232 10.01 -7.34 -6.21
CA CYS A 232 10.17 -6.46 -5.06
C CYS A 232 11.48 -6.70 -4.33
N LEU A 233 11.83 -7.97 -4.08
CA LEU A 233 13.09 -8.35 -3.45
C LEU A 233 14.30 -8.01 -4.32
N LEU A 234 14.21 -8.28 -5.63
CA LEU A 234 15.28 -7.98 -6.58
C LEU A 234 15.59 -6.48 -6.61
N ILE A 235 14.58 -5.63 -6.83
CA ILE A 235 14.75 -4.18 -6.85
C ILE A 235 15.29 -3.69 -5.51
N TYR A 236 14.75 -4.21 -4.41
CA TYR A 236 15.20 -3.88 -3.07
C TYR A 236 16.68 -4.20 -2.83
N LEU A 237 17.12 -5.41 -3.18
CA LEU A 237 18.52 -5.83 -3.01
C LEU A 237 19.47 -5.07 -3.95
N LEU A 238 19.05 -4.74 -5.17
CA LEU A 238 19.85 -3.92 -6.08
C LEU A 238 20.07 -2.51 -5.52
N LEU A 239 19.01 -1.84 -5.08
CA LEU A 239 19.10 -0.50 -4.49
C LEU A 239 19.88 -0.51 -3.18
N LEU A 240 19.67 -1.51 -2.32
CA LEU A 240 20.42 -1.68 -1.08
C LEU A 240 21.91 -1.97 -1.35
N GLY A 241 22.22 -2.77 -2.38
CA GLY A 241 23.59 -3.08 -2.78
C GLY A 241 24.33 -1.83 -3.26
N VAL A 242 23.67 -0.99 -4.08
CA VAL A 242 24.23 0.31 -4.49
C VAL A 242 24.52 1.19 -3.27
N LEU A 243 23.59 1.26 -2.31
CA LEU A 243 23.80 2.01 -1.07
C LEU A 243 24.98 1.45 -0.26
N ALA A 244 25.03 0.14 -0.04
CA ALA A 244 26.10 -0.51 0.73
C ALA A 244 27.49 -0.29 0.11
N ILE A 245 27.59 -0.33 -1.22
CA ILE A 245 28.82 -0.02 -1.95
C ILE A 245 29.19 1.46 -1.78
N ASN A 246 28.21 2.37 -1.89
CA ASN A 246 28.44 3.81 -1.75
C ASN A 246 28.95 4.17 -0.34
N GLU A 247 28.30 3.64 0.70
CA GLU A 247 28.66 3.89 2.10
C GLU A 247 29.88 3.07 2.56
N ARG A 248 30.32 2.09 1.74
CA ARG A 248 31.36 1.09 2.09
C ARG A 248 31.03 0.30 3.36
N ASP A 249 29.74 0.16 3.66
CA ASP A 249 29.25 -0.55 4.84
C ASP A 249 28.42 -1.78 4.42
N PHE A 250 29.09 -2.92 4.38
CA PHE A 250 28.43 -4.20 4.09
C PHE A 250 27.62 -4.74 5.26
N TYR A 251 27.80 -4.21 6.48
CA TYR A 251 26.98 -4.60 7.63
C TYR A 251 25.52 -4.17 7.47
N LEU A 252 25.24 -3.18 6.60
CA LEU A 252 23.88 -2.82 6.20
C LEU A 252 23.07 -4.03 5.72
N ILE A 253 23.69 -5.00 5.02
CA ILE A 253 23.01 -6.20 4.51
C ILE A 253 22.58 -7.12 5.66
N ALA A 254 23.35 -7.15 6.75
CA ALA A 254 23.07 -7.96 7.94
C ALA A 254 22.13 -7.26 8.94
N ASN A 255 21.64 -6.06 8.62
CA ASN A 255 20.72 -5.32 9.48
C ASN A 255 19.41 -6.10 9.70
N LEU A 256 18.89 -6.11 10.94
CA LEU A 256 17.69 -6.87 11.31
C LEU A 256 16.45 -6.46 10.50
N GLN A 257 16.30 -5.17 10.15
CA GLN A 257 15.24 -4.69 9.27
C GLN A 257 15.37 -5.29 7.87
N VAL A 258 16.59 -5.31 7.32
CA VAL A 258 16.87 -5.91 6.00
C VAL A 258 16.53 -7.40 6.02
N LEU A 259 17.00 -8.13 7.04
CA LEU A 259 16.72 -9.56 7.17
C LEU A 259 15.22 -9.84 7.28
N SER A 260 14.48 -9.01 8.03
CA SER A 260 13.03 -9.13 8.18
C SER A 260 12.29 -8.89 6.85
N ILE A 261 12.73 -7.89 6.07
CA ILE A 261 12.19 -7.59 4.74
C ILE A 261 12.46 -8.73 3.76
N VAL A 262 13.69 -9.24 3.74
CA VAL A 262 14.08 -10.38 2.90
C VAL A 262 13.25 -11.62 3.26
N ALA A 263 13.15 -11.95 4.56
CA ALA A 263 12.36 -13.07 5.05
C ALA A 263 10.88 -12.94 4.66
N PHE A 264 10.28 -11.75 4.80
CA PHE A 264 8.90 -11.49 4.37
C PHE A 264 8.71 -11.71 2.86
N CYS A 265 9.57 -11.15 2.03
CA CYS A 265 9.49 -11.29 0.57
C CYS A 265 9.67 -12.75 0.13
N LEU A 266 10.61 -13.49 0.75
CA LEU A 266 10.82 -14.92 0.49
C LEU A 266 9.61 -15.75 0.93
N ALA A 267 9.07 -15.52 2.12
CA ALA A 267 7.91 -16.25 2.63
C ALA A 267 6.68 -16.05 1.72
N ARG A 268 6.40 -14.81 1.33
CA ARG A 268 5.26 -14.48 0.46
C ARG A 268 5.46 -14.89 -0.99
N GLY A 269 6.70 -14.87 -1.49
CA GLY A 269 7.07 -15.31 -2.83
C GLY A 269 7.36 -16.81 -2.94
N SER A 270 7.35 -17.56 -1.84
CA SER A 270 7.89 -18.93 -1.71
C SER A 270 7.44 -19.87 -2.83
N LYS A 271 6.14 -19.87 -3.19
CA LYS A 271 5.61 -20.71 -4.28
C LYS A 271 6.23 -20.38 -5.64
N HIS A 272 6.46 -19.10 -5.93
CA HIS A 272 7.12 -18.69 -7.17
C HIS A 272 8.61 -19.03 -7.16
N PHE A 273 9.31 -18.77 -6.04
CA PHE A 273 10.71 -19.15 -5.91
C PHE A 273 10.87 -20.66 -6.11
N LEU A 274 10.08 -21.48 -5.40
CA LEU A 274 10.10 -22.93 -5.54
C LEU A 274 9.87 -23.36 -6.99
N ARG A 275 8.85 -22.79 -7.66
CA ARG A 275 8.57 -23.07 -9.07
C ARG A 275 9.78 -22.77 -9.96
N VAL A 276 10.40 -21.60 -9.82
CA VAL A 276 11.58 -21.21 -10.61
C VAL A 276 12.75 -22.15 -10.35
N PHE A 277 13.03 -22.48 -9.09
CA PHE A 277 14.10 -23.43 -8.74
C PHE A 277 13.84 -24.83 -9.31
N THR A 278 12.60 -25.32 -9.27
CA THR A 278 12.25 -26.64 -9.83
C THR A 278 12.24 -26.69 -11.36
N GLN A 279 12.14 -25.54 -12.02
CA GLN A 279 12.13 -25.41 -13.48
C GLN A 279 13.50 -25.05 -14.06
N PHE A 280 14.54 -25.02 -13.22
CA PHE A 280 15.89 -24.69 -13.66
C PHE A 280 16.49 -25.88 -14.42
N THR A 281 16.29 -25.90 -15.73
CA THR A 281 16.84 -26.90 -16.65
C THR A 281 17.88 -26.25 -17.56
N SER A 282 18.87 -27.03 -18.02
CA SER A 282 19.80 -26.54 -19.02
C SER A 282 19.04 -26.14 -20.30
N VAL A 283 19.50 -25.10 -21.00
CA VAL A 283 18.92 -24.70 -22.31
C VAL A 283 18.93 -25.86 -23.31
N GLN A 284 19.89 -26.79 -23.18
CA GLN A 284 19.97 -28.00 -24.01
C GLN A 284 18.84 -29.00 -23.73
N GLU A 285 18.33 -29.02 -22.50
CA GLU A 285 17.24 -29.89 -22.03
C GLU A 285 15.87 -29.18 -22.14
N ASP A 286 15.89 -27.85 -22.23
CA ASP A 286 14.73 -27.00 -22.39
C ASP A 286 14.22 -27.05 -23.84
N GLY A 287 13.27 -27.95 -24.09
CA GLY A 287 12.64 -28.17 -25.39
C GLY A 287 11.85 -26.97 -25.95
N SER A 288 11.79 -25.84 -25.24
CA SER A 288 11.21 -24.59 -25.73
C SER A 288 12.14 -23.80 -26.66
N ASN A 289 13.45 -24.01 -26.59
CA ASN A 289 14.47 -23.28 -27.36
C ASN A 289 14.83 -23.98 -28.68
N LYS A 290 13.84 -24.52 -29.40
CA LYS A 290 14.10 -25.08 -30.73
C LYS A 290 14.37 -23.94 -31.71
N VAL A 291 15.63 -23.79 -32.10
CA VAL A 291 16.03 -22.95 -33.22
C VAL A 291 15.38 -23.53 -34.48
N THR A 292 14.40 -22.82 -35.05
CA THR A 292 13.83 -23.10 -36.38
C THR A 292 14.79 -22.64 -37.46
#